data_AF-A0A370KDX8-F1
#
_entry.id   AF-A0A370KDX8-F1
#
_cell.length_a   1.000
_cell.length_b   1.000
_cell.length_c   1.000
_cell.angle_alpha   90.00
_cell.angle_beta   90.00
_cell.angle_gamma   90.00
#
_symmetry.space_group_name_H-M   'P 1'
#
loop_
_entity.id
_entity.type
_entity.pdbx_description
1 polymer ?
#
loop_
_entity_poly.entity_id
_entity_poly.type
_entity_poly.pdbx_seq_one_letter_code
_entity_poly.pdbx_strand_id
1 'polypeptide(L)' 'MCQRMKQFLAPAFKRVEQRASASTFIDGVLSRAERKTGWMLAEEAGLDRPYRLQSLLGRSSWSADALCDRVRR' A
#
# COMPACT_ATOMS: atom_id res chain seq x y z
N MET A 1 -9.74 -8.58 2.58
CA MET A 1 -8.81 -8.13 3.65
C MET A 1 -9.45 -6.95 4.40
N CYS A 2 -9.34 -6.87 5.73
CA CYS A 2 -10.11 -5.96 6.60
C CYS A 2 -10.12 -4.48 6.15
N GLN A 3 -11.22 -4.04 5.52
CA GLN A 3 -11.47 -2.66 5.08
C GLN A 3 -11.27 -1.62 6.18
N ARG A 4 -11.59 -1.99 7.43
CA ARG A 4 -11.43 -1.15 8.62
C ARG A 4 -9.97 -0.73 8.87
N MET A 5 -9.03 -1.63 8.64
CA MET A 5 -7.60 -1.32 8.80
C MET A 5 -7.13 -0.35 7.71
N LYS A 6 -7.56 -0.54 6.46
CA LYS A 6 -7.20 0.37 5.36
C LYS A 6 -7.78 1.77 5.57
N GLN A 7 -9.00 1.86 6.10
CA GLN A 7 -9.59 3.15 6.53
C GLN A 7 -8.82 3.78 7.70
N PHE A 8 -8.39 2.97 8.67
CA PHE A 8 -7.59 3.46 9.78
C PHE A 8 -6.24 4.02 9.31
N LEU A 9 -5.57 3.39 8.34
CA LEU A 9 -4.27 3.83 7.81
C LEU A 9 -4.37 4.96 6.76
N ALA A 10 -5.54 5.17 6.17
CA ALA A 10 -5.77 6.15 5.10
C ALA A 10 -5.24 7.59 5.40
N PRO A 11 -5.30 8.12 6.64
CA PRO A 11 -4.77 9.45 6.94
C PRO A 11 -3.25 9.60 6.80
N ALA A 12 -2.48 8.50 6.77
CA ALA A 12 -1.04 8.55 6.51
C ALA A 12 -0.71 8.91 5.05
N PHE A 13 -1.69 8.78 4.15
CA PHE A 13 -1.56 9.05 2.72
C PHE A 13 -2.35 10.32 2.36
N LYS A 14 -1.64 11.33 1.86
CA LYS A 14 -2.20 12.66 1.62
C LYS A 14 -3.20 12.65 0.46
N ARG A 15 -2.87 11.95 -0.62
CA ARG A 15 -3.64 11.98 -1.87
C ARG A 15 -4.49 10.73 -2.07
N VAL A 16 -5.57 10.86 -2.86
CA VAL A 16 -6.50 9.75 -3.11
C VAL A 16 -5.85 8.61 -3.89
N GLU A 17 -4.98 8.93 -4.85
CA GLU A 17 -4.20 7.95 -5.62
C GLU A 17 -3.17 7.20 -4.75
N GLN A 18 -2.63 7.87 -3.73
CA GLN A 18 -1.74 7.24 -2.75
C GLN A 18 -2.51 6.27 -1.86
N ARG A 19 -3.71 6.65 -1.40
CA ARG A 19 -4.59 5.76 -0.62
C ARG A 19 -4.97 4.51 -1.41
N ALA A 20 -5.29 4.65 -2.69
CA ALA A 20 -5.60 3.51 -3.56
C ALA A 20 -4.37 2.59 -3.72
N SER A 21 -3.22 3.15 -4.07
CA SER A 21 -1.97 2.38 -4.23
C SER A 21 -1.53 1.73 -2.92
N ALA A 22 -1.70 2.41 -1.79
CA ALA A 22 -1.38 1.89 -0.47
C ALA A 22 -2.32 0.76 -0.05
N SER A 23 -3.62 0.86 -0.35
CA SER A 23 -4.57 -0.23 -0.14
C SER A 23 -4.11 -1.49 -0.87
N THR A 24 -3.78 -1.37 -2.16
CA THR A 24 -3.25 -2.45 -2.98
C THR A 24 -1.95 -3.02 -2.40
N PHE A 25 -1.02 -2.16 -1.99
CA PHE A 25 0.23 -2.58 -1.37
C PHE A 25 0.00 -3.39 -0.09
N ILE A 26 -0.86 -2.91 0.80
CA ILE A 26 -1.22 -3.56 2.07
C ILE A 26 -1.89 -4.91 1.81
N ASP A 27 -2.82 -4.98 0.86
CA ASP A 27 -3.49 -6.23 0.49
C ASP A 27 -2.47 -7.28 0.02
N GLY A 28 -1.51 -6.88 -0.82
CA GLY A 28 -0.46 -7.78 -1.27
C GLY A 28 0.55 -8.17 -0.17
N VAL A 29 0.95 -7.24 0.70
CA VAL A 29 1.87 -7.54 1.82
C VAL A 29 1.24 -8.53 2.81
N LEU A 30 -0.06 -8.43 3.03
CA LEU A 30 -0.80 -9.34 3.91
C LEU A 30 -1.30 -10.59 3.20
N SER A 31 -1.13 -10.69 1.88
CA SER A 31 -1.45 -11.90 1.13
C SER A 31 -0.55 -13.07 1.52
N ARG A 32 -0.98 -14.26 1.11
CA ARG A 32 -0.22 -15.52 1.27
C ARG A 32 0.88 -15.70 0.22
N ALA A 33 1.15 -14.70 -0.62
CA ALA A 33 2.18 -14.79 -1.64
C ALA A 33 3.56 -15.08 -1.02
N GLU A 34 4.26 -16.09 -1.54
CA GLU A 34 5.60 -16.48 -1.08
C GLU A 34 6.65 -15.39 -1.35
N ARG A 35 6.49 -14.63 -2.43
CA ARG A 35 7.37 -13.51 -2.79
C ARG A 35 6.55 -12.23 -2.95
N LYS A 36 6.99 -11.18 -2.25
CA LYS A 36 6.31 -9.89 -2.13
C LYS A 36 7.12 -8.78 -2.80
N THR A 37 7.50 -9.00 -4.06
CA THR A 37 8.16 -7.96 -4.85
C THR A 37 7.12 -6.95 -5.34
N GLY A 38 7.54 -5.72 -5.64
CA GLY A 38 6.62 -4.70 -6.17
C GLY A 38 5.92 -5.09 -7.48
N TRP A 39 6.46 -6.07 -8.22
CA TRP A 39 5.85 -6.62 -9.43
C TRP A 39 4.76 -7.64 -9.09
N MET A 40 5.06 -8.62 -8.24
CA MET A 40 4.07 -9.63 -7.82
C MET A 40 2.90 -9.02 -7.05
N LEU A 41 3.17 -8.02 -6.20
CA LEU A 41 2.12 -7.30 -5.48
C LEU A 41 1.20 -6.53 -6.43
N ALA A 42 1.70 -6.10 -7.60
CA ALA A 42 0.91 -5.44 -8.61
C ALA A 42 0.04 -6.44 -9.36
N GLU A 43 0.60 -7.59 -9.76
CA GLU A 43 -0.13 -8.68 -10.42
C GLU A 43 -1.24 -9.25 -9.53
N GLU A 44 -0.94 -9.55 -8.26
CA GLU A 44 -1.92 -10.05 -7.28
C GLU A 44 -3.09 -9.08 -7.10
N ALA A 45 -2.84 -7.79 -7.24
CA ALA A 45 -3.85 -6.76 -7.13
C ALA A 45 -4.57 -6.43 -8.45
N GLY A 46 -4.31 -7.20 -9.52
CA GLY A 46 -4.91 -6.99 -10.84
C GLY A 46 -4.47 -5.71 -11.52
N LEU A 47 -3.27 -5.20 -11.21
CA LEU A 47 -2.69 -4.04 -11.86
C LEU A 47 -1.87 -4.47 -13.07
N ASP A 48 -2.17 -3.91 -14.25
CA ASP A 48 -1.42 -4.17 -15.49
C ASP A 48 0.06 -3.80 -15.40
N ARG A 49 0.42 -2.90 -14.48
CA ARG A 49 1.79 -2.40 -14.33
C ARG A 49 2.14 -2.12 -12.86
N PRO A 50 3.41 -2.38 -12.47
CA PRO A 50 3.91 -2.13 -11.11
C PRO A 50 4.06 -0.65 -10.78
N TYR A 51 3.87 0.24 -11.76
CA TYR A 51 4.21 1.65 -11.66
C TYR A 51 3.50 2.36 -10.50
N ARG A 52 2.24 2.01 -10.20
CA ARG A 52 1.51 2.60 -9.06
C ARG A 52 2.15 2.25 -7.72
N LEU A 53 2.57 1.00 -7.54
CA LEU A 53 3.26 0.56 -6.32
C LEU A 53 4.68 1.12 -6.23
N GLN A 54 5.41 1.14 -7.34
CA GLN A 54 6.75 1.72 -7.39
C GLN A 54 6.73 3.23 -7.13
N SER A 55 5.73 3.94 -7.67
CA SER A 55 5.53 5.38 -7.42
C SER A 55 5.16 5.64 -5.97
N LEU A 56 4.32 4.79 -5.36
CA LEU A 56 4.01 4.88 -3.94
C LEU A 56 5.29 4.78 -3.09
N LEU A 57 6.13 3.78 -3.33
CA LEU A 57 7.31 3.53 -2.51
C LEU A 57 8.49 4.47 -2.82
N GLY A 58 8.63 4.94 -4.06
CA GLY A 58 9.82 5.64 -4.52
C GLY A 58 9.69 7.15 -4.77
N ARG A 59 8.50 7.65 -5.09
CA ARG A 59 8.32 9.06 -5.53
C ARG A 59 7.21 9.82 -4.82
N SER A 60 6.31 9.11 -4.15
CA SER A 60 5.14 9.71 -3.51
C SER A 60 5.52 10.40 -2.20
N SER A 61 5.02 11.61 -1.98
CA SER A 61 5.15 12.29 -0.69
C SER A 61 4.10 11.78 0.31
N TRP A 62 4.49 10.84 1.16
CA TRP A 62 3.77 10.36 2.35
C TRP A 62 4.80 10.04 3.44
N SER A 63 4.37 9.92 4.70
CA SER A 63 5.28 9.67 5.83
C SER A 63 5.22 8.22 6.27
N ALA A 64 6.34 7.52 6.17
CA ALA A 64 6.49 6.17 6.70
C ALA A 64 6.35 6.15 8.23
N ASP A 65 6.91 7.15 8.91
CA ASP A 65 6.78 7.29 10.37
C ASP A 65 5.32 7.47 10.80
N ALA A 66 4.57 8.33 10.12
CA ALA A 66 3.14 8.53 10.41
C ALA A 66 2.32 7.25 10.21
N LEU A 67 2.71 6.38 9.26
CA LEU A 67 2.09 5.08 9.09
C LEU A 67 2.48 4.13 10.23
N CYS A 68 3.76 4.05 10.57
CA CYS A 68 4.28 3.21 11.68
C CYS A 68 3.67 3.58 13.03
N ASP A 69 3.62 4.86 13.37
CA ASP A 69 3.01 5.37 14.60
C ASP A 69 1.54 5.01 14.71
N ARG A 70 0.86 4.92 13.57
CA ARG A 70 -0.56 4.55 13.52
C ARG A 70 -0.73 3.05 13.72
N VAL A 71 0.13 2.22 13.14
CA VAL A 71 0.10 0.75 13.28
C VAL A 71 0.50 0.27 14.67
N ARG A 72 1.43 0.98 15.34
CA ARG A 72 1.97 0.59 16.65
C ARG A 72 1.16 1.07 17.87
N ARG A 73 0.04 1.76 17.64
CA ARG A 73 -0.92 2.15 18.69
C ARG A 73 -1.91 1.02 18.95
#